data_AF-A0A4S8KTF9-F1
#
_entry.id   AF-A0A4S8KTF9-F1
#
_cell.length_a   1.000
_cell.length_b   1.000
_cell.length_c   1.000
_cell.angle_alpha   90.00
_cell.angle_beta   90.00
_cell.angle_gamma   90.00
#
_symmetry.space_group_name_H-M   'P 1'
#
loop_
_entity.id
_entity.type
_entity.pdbx_description
1 polymer ?
#
loop_
_entity_poly.entity_id
_entity_poly.type
_entity_poly.pdbx_seq_one_letter_code
_entity_poly.pdbx_strand_id
1 'polypeptide(L)'
;MNSWNGSTGMSMFQLKTGRSPRLLPPLTPSDINALPDKSARTGIKPASVDSLTKDSLLASKVTQAFQANKSRGSPGKFKVGDLVMLTTVHRRRQYAQAGQNRIAK
;
A
#
# COMPACT_ATOMS: atom_id res chain seq x y z
N MET A 1 -3.05 -5.67 17.55
CA MET A 1 -1.58 -5.60 17.61
C MET A 1 -1.09 -4.69 16.50
N ASN A 2 -0.50 -3.54 16.82
CA ASN A 2 0.01 -2.61 15.82
C ASN A 2 1.46 -2.96 15.49
N SER A 3 1.70 -3.84 14.52
CA SER A 3 3.05 -4.24 14.13
C SER A 3 3.72 -3.16 13.27
N TRP A 4 4.98 -2.87 13.60
CA TRP A 4 5.84 -1.98 12.83
C TRP A 4 6.31 -2.69 11.56
N ASN A 5 6.13 -2.05 10.40
CA ASN A 5 6.66 -2.56 9.14
C ASN A 5 8.07 -1.99 8.92
N GLY A 6 9.10 -2.85 9.04
CA GLY A 6 10.49 -2.46 8.83
C GLY A 6 10.82 -2.00 7.40
N SER A 7 10.05 -2.41 6.39
CA SER A 7 10.27 -2.02 5.00
C SER A 7 9.71 -0.65 4.63
N THR A 8 8.71 -0.16 5.39
CA THR A 8 8.11 1.17 5.18
C THR A 8 8.43 2.14 6.32
N GLY A 9 9.02 1.65 7.42
CA GLY A 9 9.28 2.45 8.63
C GLY A 9 8.00 3.04 9.23
N MET A 10 6.87 2.33 9.09
CA MET A 10 5.56 2.81 9.55
C MET A 10 4.69 1.63 9.96
N SER A 11 3.68 1.90 10.78
CA SER A 11 2.64 0.94 11.10
C SER A 11 1.62 0.81 9.95
N MET A 12 1.02 -0.39 9.79
CA MET A 12 -0.10 -0.59 8.86
C MET A 12 -1.29 0.33 9.13
N PHE A 13 -1.52 0.70 10.40
CA PHE A 13 -2.55 1.66 10.77
C PHE A 13 -2.23 3.06 10.23
N GLN A 14 -0.96 3.48 10.32
CA GLN A 14 -0.50 4.77 9.77
C GLN A 14 -0.57 4.78 8.24
N LEU A 15 -0.19 3.69 7.57
CA LEU A 15 -0.32 3.57 6.11
C LEU A 15 -1.77 3.63 5.64
N LYS A 16 -2.71 3.08 6.42
CA LYS A 16 -4.13 3.06 6.08
C LYS A 16 -4.84 4.37 6.40
N THR A 17 -4.50 5.00 7.53
CA THR A 17 -5.31 6.10 8.10
C THR A 17 -4.59 7.45 8.11
N GLY A 18 -3.30 7.49 7.76
CA GLY A 18 -2.48 8.69 7.84
C GLY A 18 -2.24 9.18 9.27
N ARG A 19 -2.62 8.38 10.29
CA ARG A 19 -2.65 8.80 11.69
C ARG A 19 -2.07 7.70 12.58
N SER A 20 -1.57 8.07 13.75
CA SER A 20 -1.19 7.11 14.78
C SER A 20 -2.43 6.61 15.52
N PRO A 21 -2.51 5.32 15.89
CA PRO A 21 -3.62 4.82 16.68
C PRO A 21 -3.57 5.42 18.09
N ARG A 22 -4.69 5.97 18.55
CA ARG A 22 -4.86 6.38 19.95
C ARG A 22 -5.50 5.23 20.72
N LEU A 23 -4.81 4.74 21.76
CA LEU A 23 -5.37 3.77 22.69
C LEU A 23 -6.20 4.52 23.74
N LEU A 24 -7.46 4.11 23.91
CA LEU A 24 -8.35 4.62 24.96
C LEU A 24 -8.73 3.43 25.87
N PRO A 25 -8.50 3.51 27.19
CA PRO A 25 -7.71 4.54 27.90
C PRO A 25 -6.19 4.41 27.65
N PRO A 26 -5.42 5.51 27.79
CA PRO A 26 -3.98 5.49 27.60
C PRO A 26 -3.29 4.55 28.61
N LEU A 27 -2.35 3.72 28.14
CA LEU A 27 -1.60 2.77 28.97
C LEU A 27 -0.55 3.44 29.87
N THR A 28 -0.26 4.71 29.63
CA THR A 28 0.61 5.55 30.46
C THR A 28 -0.25 6.54 31.24
N PRO A 29 -0.01 6.75 32.56
CA PRO A 29 -0.73 7.77 33.31
C PRO A 29 -0.52 9.11 32.61
N SER A 30 -1.61 9.71 32.15
CA SER A 30 -1.59 11.05 31.57
C SER A 30 -1.63 12.02 32.72
N ASP A 31 -0.63 12.91 32.84
CA ASP A 31 -0.64 13.98 33.84
C ASP A 31 -1.90 14.83 33.65
N ILE A 32 -2.84 14.70 34.58
CA ILE A 32 -4.18 15.30 34.55
C ILE A 32 -4.11 16.85 34.57
N ASN A 33 -2.93 17.43 34.84
CA ASN A 33 -2.72 18.88 34.96
C ASN A 33 -2.31 19.59 33.65
N ALA A 34 -2.23 18.90 32.53
CA ALA A 34 -1.94 19.51 31.23
C ALA A 34 -3.20 19.63 30.36
N LEU A 35 -4.16 20.45 30.77
CA LEU A 35 -5.03 21.12 29.80
C LEU A 35 -4.82 22.63 29.91
N PRO A 36 -4.61 23.28 28.76
CA PRO A 36 -5.80 23.81 28.13
C PRO A 36 -6.18 22.98 26.91
N ASP A 37 -7.48 22.85 26.79
CA ASP A 37 -8.29 22.41 25.66
C ASP A 37 -8.08 23.31 24.41
N LYS A 38 -6.82 23.45 23.98
CA LYS A 38 -6.38 24.24 22.82
C LYS A 38 -5.47 23.45 21.87
N SER A 39 -4.93 22.31 22.29
CA SER A 39 -4.12 21.44 21.42
C SER A 39 -4.96 20.44 20.60
N ALA A 40 -6.26 20.30 20.91
CA ALA A 40 -7.18 19.47 20.12
C ALA A 40 -7.51 20.06 18.74
N ARG A 41 -7.15 21.33 18.47
CA ARG A 41 -7.47 22.04 17.21
C ARG A 41 -6.28 22.65 16.48
N THR A 42 -5.08 22.68 17.05
CA THR A 42 -3.89 23.21 16.37
C THR A 42 -3.18 22.14 15.55
N GLY A 43 -3.80 21.79 14.43
CA GLY A 43 -3.13 21.92 13.14
C GLY A 43 -1.85 21.12 12.86
N ILE A 44 -1.68 19.88 13.36
CA ILE A 44 -0.85 18.93 12.58
C ILE A 44 -1.70 18.55 11.37
N LYS A 45 -1.52 19.30 10.27
CA LYS A 45 -2.14 19.00 8.98
C LYS A 45 -1.90 17.51 8.69
N PRO A 46 -2.95 16.68 8.58
CA PRO A 46 -2.77 15.27 8.19
C PRO A 46 -2.12 15.14 6.81
N ALA A 47 -2.15 16.21 6.00
CA ALA A 47 -1.52 16.29 4.69
C ALA A 47 -0.05 15.85 4.68
N SER A 48 0.76 16.22 5.68
CA SER A 48 2.18 15.88 5.70
C SER A 48 2.43 14.40 6.01
N VAL A 49 1.59 13.77 6.83
CA VAL A 49 1.71 12.34 7.14
C VAL A 49 1.16 11.50 5.98
N ASP A 50 0.10 11.96 5.32
CA ASP A 50 -0.45 11.31 4.14
C ASP A 50 0.52 11.34 2.95
N SER A 51 1.27 12.43 2.74
CA SER A 51 2.29 12.47 1.69
C SER A 51 3.46 11.53 2.01
N LEU A 52 3.98 11.60 3.24
CA LEU A 52 5.09 10.75 3.66
C LEU A 52 4.74 9.25 3.61
N THR A 53 3.55 8.86 4.04
CA THR A 53 3.08 7.46 3.96
C THR A 53 3.01 6.96 2.51
N LYS A 54 2.50 7.79 1.59
CA LYS A 54 2.44 7.46 0.16
C LYS A 54 3.84 7.34 -0.44
N ASP A 55 4.75 8.26 -0.12
CA ASP A 55 6.11 8.25 -0.62
C ASP A 55 6.89 7.02 -0.10
N SER A 56 6.77 6.69 1.19
CA SER A 56 7.37 5.49 1.76
C SER A 56 6.78 4.19 1.18
N LEU A 57 5.48 4.17 0.87
CA LEU A 57 4.86 3.03 0.20
C LEU A 57 5.38 2.88 -1.24
N LEU A 58 5.53 3.99 -1.97
CA LEU A 58 6.08 3.99 -3.32
C LEU A 58 7.53 3.49 -3.31
N ALA A 59 8.38 4.04 -2.44
CA ALA A 59 9.77 3.63 -2.30
C ALA A 59 9.89 2.12 -1.96
N SER A 60 9.06 1.63 -1.05
CA SER A 60 9.00 0.20 -0.70
C SER A 60 8.60 -0.67 -1.89
N LYS A 61 7.61 -0.25 -2.69
CA LYS A 61 7.22 -1.00 -3.90
C LYS A 61 8.31 -0.99 -4.98
N VAL A 62 9.02 0.13 -5.15
CA VAL A 62 10.14 0.22 -6.10
C VAL A 62 11.27 -0.72 -5.69
N THR A 63 11.63 -0.74 -4.42
CA THR A 63 12.69 -1.65 -3.92
C THR A 63 12.24 -3.11 -4.03
N GLN A 64 10.99 -3.44 -3.69
CA GLN A 64 10.45 -4.79 -3.90
C GLN A 64 10.49 -5.21 -5.37
N ALA A 65 10.06 -4.34 -6.28
CA ALA A 65 10.11 -4.61 -7.72
C ALA A 65 11.54 -4.79 -8.22
N PHE A 66 12.48 -3.96 -7.77
CA PHE A 66 13.90 -4.08 -8.11
C PHE A 66 14.47 -5.42 -7.65
N GLN A 67 14.23 -5.81 -6.39
CA GLN A 67 14.72 -7.06 -5.83
C GLN A 67 14.06 -8.29 -6.49
N ALA A 68 12.76 -8.22 -6.80
CA ALA A 68 12.07 -9.27 -7.55
C ALA A 68 12.59 -9.39 -8.99
N ASN A 69 12.96 -8.27 -9.62
CA ASN A 69 13.54 -8.27 -10.96
C ASN A 69 14.98 -8.80 -10.97
N LYS A 70 15.72 -8.74 -9.85
CA LYS A 70 17.09 -9.27 -9.75
C LYS A 70 17.15 -10.77 -9.99
N SER A 71 16.14 -11.53 -9.55
CA SER A 71 16.04 -12.98 -9.78
C SER A 71 15.31 -13.33 -11.08
N ARG A 72 14.76 -12.33 -11.80
CA ARG A 72 14.05 -12.55 -13.04
C ARG A 72 15.07 -12.78 -14.16
N GLY A 73 14.96 -13.92 -14.85
CA GLY A 73 15.77 -14.19 -16.05
C GLY A 73 15.58 -13.11 -17.13
N SER A 74 16.53 -13.01 -18.06
CA SER A 74 16.47 -12.03 -19.16
C SER A 74 15.10 -12.08 -19.83
N PRO A 75 14.40 -10.94 -20.00
CA PRO A 75 13.18 -10.93 -20.77
C PRO A 75 13.47 -11.44 -22.18
N GLY A 76 12.63 -12.34 -22.68
CA GLY A 76 12.68 -12.74 -24.08
C GLY A 76 12.47 -11.50 -24.95
N LYS A 77 13.40 -11.24 -25.89
CA LYS A 77 13.23 -10.18 -26.87
C LYS A 77 12.25 -10.67 -27.93
N PHE A 78 10.98 -10.30 -27.80
CA PHE A 78 9.96 -10.62 -28.80
C PHE A 78 10.00 -9.57 -29.93
N LYS A 79 9.95 -10.04 -31.18
CA LYS A 79 9.80 -9.22 -32.37
C LYS A 79 8.35 -9.25 -32.86
N VAL A 80 7.96 -8.24 -33.62
CA VAL A 80 6.66 -8.24 -34.31
C VAL A 80 6.63 -9.44 -35.27
N GLY A 81 5.64 -10.32 -35.10
CA GLY A 81 5.51 -11.56 -35.85
C GLY A 81 5.92 -12.83 -35.09
N ASP A 82 6.54 -12.71 -33.91
CA ASP A 82 6.88 -13.88 -33.09
C ASP A 82 5.62 -14.58 -32.55
N LEU A 83 5.59 -15.90 -32.68
CA LEU A 83 4.54 -16.73 -32.08
C LEU A 83 4.89 -16.99 -30.62
N VAL A 84 4.05 -16.51 -29.71
CA VAL A 84 4.19 -16.72 -28.26
C VAL A 84 3.07 -17.61 -27.74
N MET A 85 3.42 -18.55 -26.86
CA MET A 85 2.43 -19.43 -26.25
C MET A 85 1.64 -18.66 -25.19
N LEU A 86 0.35 -18.47 -25.44
CA LEU A 86 -0.57 -17.87 -24.47
C LEU A 86 -1.09 -18.94 -23.51
N THR A 87 -1.02 -18.66 -22.21
CA THR A 87 -1.63 -19.53 -21.21
C THR A 87 -3.15 -19.39 -21.27
N THR A 88 -3.86 -20.48 -21.58
CA THR A 88 -5.33 -20.48 -21.69
C THR A 88 -6.04 -20.94 -20.42
N VAL A 89 -5.28 -21.29 -19.37
CA VAL A 89 -5.77 -21.88 -18.11
C VAL A 89 -6.90 -21.06 -17.47
N HIS A 90 -6.80 -19.74 -17.51
CA HIS A 90 -7.84 -18.84 -16.96
C HIS A 90 -8.56 -18.01 -18.02
N ARG A 91 -8.48 -18.41 -19.30
CA ARG A 91 -9.03 -17.64 -20.42
C ARG A 91 -10.51 -17.31 -20.24
N ARG A 92 -11.32 -18.29 -19.83
CA ARG A 92 -12.77 -18.09 -19.61
C ARG A 92 -13.04 -17.10 -18.48
N ARG A 93 -12.30 -17.21 -17.36
CA ARG A 93 -12.45 -16.30 -16.22
C ARG A 93 -12.03 -14.87 -16.57
N GLN A 94 -10.88 -14.71 -17.24
CA GLN A 94 -10.40 -13.41 -17.69
C GLN A 94 -11.36 -12.77 -18.71
N TYR A 95 -11.90 -13.57 -19.64
CA TYR A 95 -12.89 -13.11 -20.61
C TYR A 95 -14.20 -12.65 -19.96
N ALA A 96 -14.68 -13.39 -18.95
CA ALA A 96 -15.88 -13.05 -18.20
C ALA A 96 -15.69 -11.82 -17.29
N GLN A 97 -14.52 -11.67 -16.67
CA GLN A 97 -14.22 -10.59 -15.72
C GLN A 97 -13.91 -9.25 -16.38
N ALA A 98 -13.65 -9.21 -17.70
CA ALA A 98 -13.31 -7.97 -18.41
C ALA A 98 -14.45 -6.93 -18.43
N GLY A 99 -15.60 -7.20 -17.80
CA GLY A 99 -16.71 -6.24 -17.65
C GLY A 99 -17.42 -5.89 -18.96
N GLN A 100 -17.07 -6.56 -20.06
CA GLN A 100 -17.53 -6.18 -21.39
C GLN A 100 -18.85 -6.85 -21.80
N ASN A 101 -19.58 -7.48 -20.87
CA ASN A 101 -20.84 -8.22 -21.14
C ASN A 101 -20.75 -9.14 -22.38
N ARG A 102 -19.57 -9.70 -22.66
CA ARG A 102 -19.31 -10.51 -23.86
C ARG A 102 -19.78 -11.97 -23.72
N ILE A 103 -20.57 -12.26 -22.69
CA ILE A 103 -21.19 -13.56 -22.47
C ILE A 103 -22.60 -13.44 -23.03
N ALA A 104 -22.85 -14.08 -24.18
CA ALA A 104 -24.21 -14.31 -24.62
C ALA A 104 -24.92 -15.18 -23.57
N LYS A 105 -26.07 -14.70 -23.10
CA LYS A 105 -26.87 -15.34 -22.06
C LYS A 105 -27.78 -16.40 -22.66
#